data_AF-A0A379LYB7-F1
#
_entry.id   AF-A0A379LYB7-F1
#
_cell.length_a   1.000
_cell.length_b   1.000
_cell.length_c   1.000
_cell.angle_alpha   90.00
_cell.angle_beta   90.00
_cell.angle_gamma   90.00
#
_symmetry.space_group_name_H-M   'P 1'
#
loop_
_entity.id
_entity.type
_entity.pdbx_description
1 polymer ?
#
loop_
_entity_poly.entity_id
_entity_poly.type
_entity_poly.pdbx_seq_one_letter_code
_entity_poly.pdbx_strand_id
1 'polypeptide(L)'
;MTNVLENQESVDATEQAGIPFDAAAHAKSMVGHHYRVDDYYEVGREKIREYARAVRDAHPAHHDDDAARGLGYDGVIAPLTFVSIVGMIAQRKLFEEVVTGYDLSQIMQTDQRMVYHRPIQAGDRLFCDVYLDDFRQAAGSDIITTKNVITDQYDNLVLTSWTTLVARSGGEVDDNIAHAVKDVVMHSDTP
;
A
#
# COMPACT_ATOMS: atom_id res chain seq x y z
N MET A 1 52.96 12.84 -43.81
CA MET A 1 52.31 11.90 -44.76
C MET A 1 51.72 10.78 -43.91
N THR A 2 50.44 10.38 -43.92
CA THR A 2 49.18 10.77 -44.58
C THR A 2 48.07 9.93 -43.92
N ASN A 3 46.92 10.57 -43.59
CA ASN A 3 45.52 10.12 -43.41
C ASN A 3 45.17 8.76 -42.73
N VAL A 4 44.38 8.72 -41.65
CA VAL A 4 42.88 8.83 -41.53
C VAL A 4 42.12 7.71 -42.26
N LEU A 5 41.32 6.95 -41.48
CA LEU A 5 39.96 6.39 -41.72
C LEU A 5 39.66 5.40 -40.54
N GLU A 6 38.78 5.77 -39.61
CA GLU A 6 37.38 5.34 -39.50
C GLU A 6 37.19 3.85 -39.10
N ASN A 7 36.68 3.64 -37.88
CA ASN A 7 35.52 2.78 -37.61
C ASN A 7 35.07 2.96 -36.16
N GLN A 8 34.19 3.93 -35.97
CA GLN A 8 33.15 3.87 -34.93
C GLN A 8 32.12 2.83 -35.40
N GLU A 9 31.86 1.80 -34.60
CA GLU A 9 30.54 1.17 -34.44
C GLU A 9 30.64 -0.01 -33.46
N SER A 10 30.16 0.18 -32.24
CA SER A 10 29.59 -0.91 -31.44
C SER A 10 28.40 -0.37 -30.64
N VAL A 11 27.35 -0.07 -31.42
CA VAL A 11 25.93 -0.34 -31.15
C VAL A 11 25.52 -0.29 -29.67
N ASP A 12 25.25 0.93 -29.19
CA ASP A 12 24.38 1.17 -28.04
C ASP A 12 22.93 1.16 -28.55
N ALA A 13 22.35 -0.03 -28.68
CA ALA A 13 20.99 -0.23 -29.19
C ALA A 13 20.03 -0.52 -28.04
N THR A 14 19.77 0.47 -27.19
CA THR A 14 18.50 0.56 -26.45
C THR A 14 18.11 2.02 -26.16
N GLU A 15 18.30 2.91 -27.12
CA GLU A 15 17.57 4.19 -27.16
C GLU A 15 16.33 3.99 -28.06
N GLN A 16 15.34 3.24 -27.56
CA GLN A 16 14.08 3.03 -28.28
C GLN A 16 13.10 4.17 -27.98
N ALA A 17 12.99 5.09 -28.95
CA ALA A 17 11.87 5.96 -29.30
C ALA A 17 11.04 6.57 -28.14
N GLY A 18 11.08 7.91 -28.02
CA GLY A 18 10.35 8.72 -27.04
C GLY A 18 8.81 8.66 -27.12
N ILE A 19 8.25 7.50 -26.79
CA ILE A 19 6.84 7.34 -26.41
C ILE A 19 6.78 7.60 -24.90
N PRO A 20 6.05 8.63 -24.44
CA PRO A 20 5.84 8.86 -23.01
C PRO A 20 5.26 7.60 -22.35
N PHE A 21 5.77 7.24 -21.17
CA PHE A 21 5.25 6.13 -20.40
C PHE A 21 3.77 6.37 -20.04
N ASP A 22 2.89 5.47 -20.49
CA ASP A 22 1.47 5.50 -20.17
C ASP A 22 1.20 4.69 -18.91
N ALA A 23 1.16 5.39 -17.77
CA ALA A 23 0.91 4.79 -16.46
C ALA A 23 -0.43 4.04 -16.39
N ALA A 24 -1.47 4.56 -17.04
CA ALA A 24 -2.80 3.96 -17.05
C ALA A 24 -2.82 2.65 -17.86
N ALA A 25 -2.20 2.64 -19.04
CA ALA A 25 -2.06 1.41 -19.84
C ALA A 25 -1.20 0.37 -19.11
N HIS A 26 -0.12 0.79 -18.45
CA HIS A 26 0.70 -0.09 -17.64
C HIS A 26 -0.10 -0.68 -16.46
N ALA A 27 -0.75 0.15 -15.65
CA ALA A 27 -1.60 -0.29 -14.54
C ALA A 27 -2.66 -1.31 -14.99
N LYS A 28 -3.33 -1.03 -16.11
CA LYS A 28 -4.30 -1.95 -16.71
C LYS A 28 -3.68 -3.30 -17.10
N SER A 29 -2.47 -3.31 -17.64
CA SER A 29 -1.78 -4.55 -18.00
C SER A 29 -1.38 -5.39 -16.79
N MET A 30 -1.28 -4.77 -15.61
CA MET A 30 -0.92 -5.43 -14.36
C MET A 30 -2.13 -6.05 -13.64
N VAL A 31 -3.35 -5.93 -14.16
CA VAL A 31 -4.53 -6.56 -13.53
C VAL A 31 -4.33 -8.07 -13.47
N GLY A 32 -4.56 -8.65 -12.29
CA GLY A 32 -4.26 -10.05 -11.98
C GLY A 32 -2.82 -10.31 -11.52
N HIS A 33 -1.93 -9.31 -11.56
CA HIS A 33 -0.60 -9.42 -10.99
C HIS A 33 -0.68 -9.69 -9.49
N HIS A 34 0.20 -10.55 -9.02
CA HIS A 34 0.29 -11.01 -7.64
C HIS A 34 1.72 -10.90 -7.15
N TYR A 35 1.88 -10.40 -5.93
CA TYR A 35 3.14 -10.46 -5.20
C TYR A 35 2.90 -10.64 -3.71
N ARG A 36 3.92 -11.13 -3.03
CA ARG A 36 3.99 -11.18 -1.56
C ARG A 36 4.83 -10.00 -1.08
N VAL A 37 4.40 -9.36 0.01
CA VAL A 37 5.25 -8.40 0.74
C VAL A 37 6.46 -9.16 1.29
N ASP A 38 7.66 -8.55 1.23
CA ASP A 38 8.93 -9.30 1.40
C ASP A 38 9.11 -9.92 2.78
N ASP A 39 8.51 -9.34 3.82
CA ASP A 39 8.58 -9.84 5.19
C ASP A 39 7.20 -9.86 5.86
N TYR A 40 7.12 -10.58 6.98
CA TYR A 40 5.94 -10.55 7.84
C TYR A 40 5.91 -9.29 8.71
N TYR A 41 4.70 -8.93 9.15
CA TYR A 41 4.48 -7.90 10.16
C TYR A 41 4.21 -8.56 11.51
N GLU A 42 5.08 -8.35 12.49
CA GLU A 42 4.87 -8.80 13.86
C GLU A 42 3.90 -7.87 14.61
N VAL A 43 2.78 -8.41 15.06
CA VAL A 43 1.75 -7.63 15.76
C VAL A 43 2.17 -7.40 17.21
N GLY A 44 2.74 -6.23 17.46
CA GLY A 44 3.15 -5.81 18.79
C GLY A 44 1.97 -5.40 19.69
N ARG A 45 1.96 -5.91 20.92
CA ARG A 45 1.00 -5.54 21.97
C ARG A 45 0.88 -4.03 22.19
N GLU A 46 2.02 -3.36 22.38
CA GLU A 46 2.00 -1.91 22.63
C GLU A 46 1.59 -1.13 21.37
N LYS A 47 1.87 -1.68 20.18
CA LYS A 47 1.42 -1.06 18.93
C LYS A 47 -0.09 -1.15 18.77
N ILE A 48 -0.73 -2.25 19.19
CA ILE A 48 -2.18 -2.37 19.28
C ILE A 48 -2.76 -1.26 20.17
N ARG A 49 -2.20 -1.07 21.37
CA ARG A 49 -2.64 -0.04 22.33
C ARG A 49 -2.46 1.37 21.79
N GLU A 50 -1.31 1.65 21.20
CA GLU A 50 -0.99 2.92 20.56
C GLU A 50 -1.99 3.22 19.44
N TYR A 51 -2.23 2.26 18.55
CA TYR A 51 -3.18 2.39 17.45
C TYR A 51 -4.60 2.61 17.97
N ALA A 52 -5.05 1.82 18.95
CA ALA A 52 -6.36 1.96 19.56
C ALA A 52 -6.58 3.37 20.14
N ARG A 53 -5.57 3.94 20.81
CA ARG A 53 -5.62 5.34 21.27
C ARG A 53 -5.71 6.32 20.11
N ALA A 54 -4.93 6.12 19.05
CA ALA A 54 -4.91 7.00 17.88
C ALA A 54 -6.27 7.06 17.18
N VAL A 55 -6.96 5.92 17.04
CA VAL A 55 -8.30 5.84 16.43
C VAL A 55 -9.43 6.05 17.44
N ARG A 56 -9.10 6.37 18.70
CA ARG A 56 -10.04 6.59 19.81
C ARG A 56 -10.96 5.39 20.08
N ASP A 57 -10.45 4.18 19.87
CA ASP A 57 -11.14 2.94 20.24
C ASP A 57 -10.82 2.59 21.70
N ALA A 58 -11.82 2.80 22.55
CA ALA A 58 -11.72 2.63 24.00
C ALA A 58 -12.13 1.23 24.48
N HIS A 59 -12.46 0.29 23.60
CA HIS A 59 -12.87 -1.04 24.03
C HIS A 59 -11.73 -1.75 24.79
N PRO A 60 -11.96 -2.28 26.01
CA PRO A 60 -10.89 -2.70 26.91
C PRO A 60 -10.05 -3.85 26.37
N ALA A 61 -10.59 -4.68 25.46
CA ALA A 61 -9.85 -5.77 24.83
C ALA A 61 -8.66 -5.30 23.95
N HIS A 62 -8.59 -4.01 23.59
CA HIS A 62 -7.44 -3.44 22.89
C HIS A 62 -6.34 -2.95 23.84
N HIS A 63 -6.64 -2.86 25.15
CA HIS A 63 -5.79 -2.20 26.14
C HIS A 63 -5.33 -3.13 27.25
N ASP A 64 -6.19 -4.05 27.68
CA ASP A 64 -5.99 -4.90 28.84
C ASP A 64 -6.06 -6.38 28.46
N ASP A 65 -5.04 -7.14 28.87
CA ASP A 65 -4.94 -8.57 28.60
C ASP A 65 -6.04 -9.38 29.31
N ASP A 66 -6.35 -9.04 30.56
CA ASP A 66 -7.35 -9.75 31.35
C ASP A 66 -8.75 -9.48 30.80
N ALA A 67 -9.00 -8.26 30.32
CA ALA A 67 -10.23 -7.95 29.59
C ALA A 67 -10.35 -8.77 28.31
N ALA A 68 -9.27 -8.92 27.54
CA ALA A 68 -9.26 -9.75 26.33
C ALA A 68 -9.45 -11.24 26.65
N ARG A 69 -8.81 -11.74 27.72
CA ARG A 69 -9.01 -13.11 28.23
C ARG A 69 -10.43 -13.37 28.70
N GLY A 70 -11.07 -12.37 29.32
CA GLY A 70 -12.49 -12.42 29.68
C GLY A 70 -13.42 -12.63 28.48
N LEU A 71 -12.95 -12.35 27.26
CA LEU A 71 -13.65 -12.58 26.00
C LEU A 71 -13.18 -13.85 25.26
N GLY A 72 -12.25 -14.61 25.83
CA GLY A 72 -11.73 -15.85 25.26
C GLY A 72 -10.51 -15.69 24.36
N TYR A 73 -9.81 -14.56 24.41
CA TYR A 73 -8.57 -14.31 23.65
C TYR A 73 -7.33 -14.44 24.54
N ASP A 74 -6.17 -14.79 23.97
CA ASP A 74 -4.96 -15.04 24.76
C ASP A 74 -4.27 -13.75 25.25
N GLY A 75 -4.53 -12.64 24.55
CA GLY A 75 -4.04 -11.30 24.88
C GLY A 75 -4.81 -10.22 24.10
N VAL A 76 -4.33 -8.98 24.18
CA VAL A 76 -5.00 -7.85 23.50
C VAL A 76 -5.24 -8.12 22.01
N ILE A 77 -6.43 -7.74 21.55
CA ILE A 77 -6.85 -7.87 20.15
C ILE A 77 -6.68 -6.54 19.44
N ALA A 78 -6.35 -6.56 18.15
CA ALA A 78 -6.17 -5.35 17.38
C ALA A 78 -7.52 -4.68 17.03
N PRO A 79 -7.61 -3.34 17.00
CA PRO A 79 -8.75 -2.64 16.42
C PRO A 79 -9.01 -3.05 14.97
N LEU A 80 -10.26 -2.93 14.51
CA LEU A 80 -10.68 -3.38 13.17
C LEU A 80 -9.95 -2.71 12.00
N THR A 81 -9.29 -1.57 12.20
CA THR A 81 -8.51 -0.92 11.13
C THR A 81 -7.02 -1.06 11.31
N PHE A 82 -6.53 -1.75 12.35
CA PHE A 82 -5.09 -1.91 12.65
C PHE A 82 -4.28 -2.45 11.46
N VAL A 83 -4.91 -3.33 10.67
CA VAL A 83 -4.33 -3.90 9.46
C VAL A 83 -3.96 -2.87 8.39
N SER A 84 -4.43 -1.62 8.52
CA SER A 84 -3.99 -0.50 7.67
C SER A 84 -2.48 -0.32 7.70
N ILE A 85 -1.79 -0.68 8.78
CA ILE A 85 -0.32 -0.64 8.86
C ILE A 85 0.30 -1.59 7.81
N VAL A 86 -0.19 -2.83 7.75
CA VAL A 86 0.23 -3.82 6.75
C VAL A 86 -0.18 -3.37 5.34
N GLY A 87 -1.40 -2.83 5.22
CA GLY A 87 -1.92 -2.28 3.98
C GLY A 87 -1.06 -1.14 3.41
N MET A 88 -0.53 -0.25 4.25
CA MET A 88 0.35 0.84 3.83
C MET A 88 1.69 0.33 3.29
N ILE A 89 2.27 -0.70 3.92
CA ILE A 89 3.51 -1.35 3.44
C ILE A 89 3.25 -1.99 2.07
N ALA A 90 2.16 -2.76 1.96
CA ALA A 90 1.75 -3.38 0.71
C ALA A 90 1.52 -2.34 -0.41
N GLN A 91 0.78 -1.27 -0.11
CA GLN A 91 0.45 -0.21 -1.06
C GLN A 91 1.69 0.56 -1.53
N ARG A 92 2.65 0.83 -0.65
CA ARG A 92 3.92 1.46 -1.02
C ARG A 92 4.63 0.64 -2.10
N LYS A 93 4.82 -0.67 -1.84
CA LYS A 93 5.44 -1.59 -2.80
C LYS A 93 4.68 -1.64 -4.13
N LEU A 94 3.34 -1.62 -4.09
CA LEU A 94 2.51 -1.59 -5.30
C LEU A 94 2.91 -0.44 -6.23
N PHE A 95 2.96 0.79 -5.71
CA PHE A 95 3.22 1.96 -6.55
C PHE A 95 4.70 2.19 -6.87
N GLU A 96 5.61 1.70 -6.02
CA GLU A 96 7.05 1.77 -6.26
C GLU A 96 7.51 0.76 -7.33
N GLU A 97 6.89 -0.42 -7.40
CA GLU A 97 7.40 -1.53 -8.22
C GLU A 97 6.43 -2.07 -9.28
N VAL A 98 5.11 -2.04 -9.02
CA VAL A 98 4.13 -2.79 -9.81
C VAL A 98 3.28 -1.89 -10.69
N VAL A 99 2.76 -0.80 -10.15
CA VAL A 99 1.85 0.15 -10.80
C VAL A 99 2.54 1.50 -10.81
N THR A 100 3.63 1.57 -11.58
CA THR A 100 4.53 2.73 -11.62
C THR A 100 3.94 3.90 -12.42
N GLY A 101 4.53 5.09 -12.26
CA GLY A 101 4.13 6.31 -12.99
C GLY A 101 3.01 7.13 -12.34
N TYR A 102 2.66 6.83 -11.09
CA TYR A 102 1.75 7.63 -10.27
C TYR A 102 2.51 8.40 -9.20
N ASP A 103 2.09 9.64 -8.92
CA ASP A 103 2.53 10.38 -7.75
C ASP A 103 1.65 10.01 -6.55
N LEU A 104 2.26 9.41 -5.51
CA LEU A 104 1.60 9.04 -4.26
C LEU A 104 0.86 10.22 -3.60
N SER A 105 1.32 11.46 -3.80
CA SER A 105 0.66 12.68 -3.27
C SER A 105 -0.71 12.95 -3.90
N GLN A 106 -0.97 12.37 -5.08
CA GLN A 106 -2.18 12.52 -5.88
C GLN A 106 -3.07 11.27 -5.86
N ILE A 107 -2.82 10.36 -4.92
CA ILE A 107 -3.61 9.14 -4.75
C ILE A 107 -4.54 9.32 -3.56
N MET A 108 -5.82 9.05 -3.79
CA MET A 108 -6.85 9.11 -2.77
C MET A 108 -7.51 7.75 -2.61
N GLN A 109 -7.54 7.25 -1.39
CA GLN A 109 -8.35 6.09 -1.06
C GLN A 109 -9.84 6.47 -1.01
N THR A 110 -10.68 5.71 -1.71
CA THR A 110 -12.12 5.98 -1.81
C THR A 110 -12.99 4.90 -1.20
N ASP A 111 -12.51 3.67 -1.12
CA ASP A 111 -13.23 2.57 -0.50
C ASP A 111 -12.29 1.64 0.26
N GLN A 112 -12.83 1.04 1.31
CA GLN A 112 -12.18 0.01 2.10
C GLN A 112 -13.21 -1.05 2.48
N ARG A 113 -12.97 -2.28 2.01
CA ARG A 113 -13.72 -3.46 2.44
C ARG A 113 -12.79 -4.39 3.20
N MET A 114 -13.29 -4.97 4.29
CA MET A 114 -12.56 -5.92 5.12
C MET A 114 -13.46 -7.10 5.50
N VAL A 115 -12.95 -8.31 5.35
CA VAL A 115 -13.60 -9.56 5.76
C VAL A 115 -12.66 -10.27 6.73
N TYR A 116 -13.01 -10.21 8.01
CA TYR A 116 -12.27 -10.87 9.09
C TYR A 116 -12.68 -12.34 9.19
N HIS A 117 -11.69 -13.23 9.12
CA HIS A 117 -11.86 -14.67 9.31
C HIS A 117 -11.51 -15.09 10.73
N ARG A 118 -10.62 -14.34 11.39
CA ARG A 118 -10.40 -14.34 12.83
C ARG A 118 -9.90 -12.96 13.31
N PRO A 119 -10.00 -12.63 14.61
CA PRO A 119 -9.36 -11.44 15.17
C PRO A 119 -7.84 -11.49 15.02
N ILE A 120 -7.22 -10.32 14.82
CA ILE A 120 -5.77 -10.15 14.90
C ILE A 120 -5.40 -9.97 16.37
N GLN A 121 -4.39 -10.71 16.85
CA GLN A 121 -3.97 -10.72 18.25
C GLN A 121 -2.50 -10.31 18.38
N ALA A 122 -2.12 -9.79 19.55
CA ALA A 122 -0.72 -9.57 19.87
C ALA A 122 0.09 -10.87 19.73
N GLY A 123 1.23 -10.80 19.04
CA GLY A 123 2.09 -11.95 18.74
C GLY A 123 1.81 -12.63 17.39
N ASP A 124 0.74 -12.27 16.69
CA ASP A 124 0.54 -12.70 15.31
C ASP A 124 1.70 -12.23 14.42
N ARG A 125 2.14 -13.09 13.50
CA ARG A 125 2.99 -12.70 12.37
C ARG A 125 2.16 -12.72 11.11
N LEU A 126 1.82 -11.54 10.61
CA LEU A 126 0.94 -11.38 9.47
C LEU A 126 1.75 -11.29 8.19
N PHE A 127 1.33 -12.02 7.17
CA PHE A 127 1.92 -11.93 5.85
C PHE A 127 0.85 -11.74 4.79
N CYS A 128 1.21 -10.94 3.79
CA CYS A 128 0.28 -10.26 2.91
C CYS A 128 0.58 -10.61 1.45
N ASP A 129 -0.34 -11.33 0.82
CA ASP A 129 -0.39 -11.47 -0.64
C ASP A 129 -1.27 -10.36 -1.20
N VAL A 130 -0.73 -9.61 -2.15
CA VAL A 130 -1.39 -8.50 -2.81
C VAL A 130 -1.71 -8.91 -4.24
N TYR A 131 -2.93 -8.63 -4.66
CA TYR A 131 -3.41 -8.82 -6.01
C TYR A 131 -3.91 -7.48 -6.54
N LEU A 132 -3.52 -7.14 -7.78
CA LEU A 132 -4.21 -6.06 -8.49
C LEU A 132 -5.53 -6.61 -9.02
N ASP A 133 -6.61 -6.36 -8.28
CA ASP A 133 -7.92 -7.01 -8.46
C ASP A 133 -8.70 -6.42 -9.63
N ASP A 134 -8.64 -5.09 -9.80
CA ASP A 134 -9.33 -4.38 -10.89
C ASP A 134 -8.61 -3.08 -11.26
N PHE A 135 -8.75 -2.70 -12.53
CA PHE A 135 -8.38 -1.38 -13.03
C PHE A 135 -9.46 -0.88 -13.99
N ARG A 136 -9.91 0.36 -13.76
CA ARG A 136 -10.81 1.05 -14.68
C ARG A 136 -10.57 2.55 -14.69
N GLN A 137 -11.00 3.19 -15.76
CA GLN A 137 -10.99 4.65 -15.85
C GLN A 137 -12.41 5.19 -15.79
N ALA A 138 -12.62 6.26 -15.01
CA ALA A 138 -13.89 6.95 -14.94
C ALA A 138 -13.68 8.44 -14.71
N ALA A 139 -14.41 9.29 -15.45
CA ALA A 139 -14.36 10.74 -15.33
C ALA A 139 -12.91 11.32 -15.33
N GLY A 140 -12.02 10.77 -16.16
CA GLY A 140 -10.64 11.22 -16.28
C GLY A 140 -9.72 10.84 -15.10
N SER A 141 -10.15 9.91 -14.24
CA SER A 141 -9.32 9.35 -13.16
C SER A 141 -9.14 7.85 -13.35
N ASP A 142 -8.00 7.35 -12.89
CA ASP A 142 -7.68 5.94 -12.82
C ASP A 142 -8.15 5.39 -11.48
N ILE A 143 -8.82 4.24 -11.52
CA ILE A 143 -9.40 3.60 -10.35
C ILE A 143 -8.78 2.22 -10.25
N ILE A 144 -8.02 2.03 -9.19
CA ILE A 144 -7.17 0.86 -8.94
C ILE A 144 -7.74 0.16 -7.71
N THR A 145 -8.13 -1.10 -7.85
CA THR A 145 -8.58 -1.92 -6.73
C THR A 145 -7.54 -2.97 -6.43
N THR A 146 -7.09 -3.01 -5.19
CA THR A 146 -6.19 -4.06 -4.68
C THR A 146 -6.96 -4.99 -3.79
N LYS A 147 -6.62 -6.28 -3.84
CA LYS A 147 -7.09 -7.29 -2.89
C LYS A 147 -5.88 -7.80 -2.11
N ASN A 148 -5.99 -7.75 -0.78
CA ASN A 148 -4.97 -8.29 0.11
C ASN A 148 -5.53 -9.54 0.79
N VAL A 149 -4.76 -10.62 0.75
CA VAL A 149 -5.02 -11.88 1.47
C VAL A 149 -3.97 -11.98 2.56
N ILE A 150 -4.41 -11.95 3.81
CA ILE A 150 -3.53 -11.92 4.97
C ILE A 150 -3.62 -13.24 5.73
N THR A 151 -2.45 -13.83 5.94
CA THR A 151 -2.24 -15.13 6.59
C THR A 151 -1.36 -14.98 7.83
N ASP A 152 -1.48 -15.88 8.79
CA ASP A 152 -0.60 -15.95 9.95
C ASP A 152 0.60 -16.90 9.75
N GLN A 153 1.44 -17.05 10.77
CA GLN A 153 2.60 -17.96 10.77
C GLN A 153 2.28 -19.45 10.64
N TYR A 154 1.00 -19.82 10.71
CA TYR A 154 0.52 -21.19 10.57
C TYR A 154 -0.31 -21.37 9.29
N ASP A 155 -0.19 -20.43 8.34
CA ASP A 155 -0.93 -20.39 7.08
C ASP A 155 -2.46 -20.28 7.24
N ASN A 156 -2.96 -19.88 8.41
CA ASN A 156 -4.39 -19.64 8.56
C ASN A 156 -4.77 -18.30 7.94
N LEU A 157 -5.91 -18.26 7.24
CA LEU A 157 -6.47 -17.04 6.71
C LEU A 157 -6.99 -16.14 7.85
N VAL A 158 -6.47 -14.92 7.93
CA VAL A 158 -6.81 -13.94 8.98
C VAL A 158 -7.78 -12.90 8.46
N LEU A 159 -7.43 -12.26 7.35
CA LEU A 159 -8.19 -11.18 6.75
C LEU A 159 -8.15 -11.27 5.23
N THR A 160 -9.26 -10.94 4.58
CA THR A 160 -9.25 -10.52 3.18
C THR A 160 -9.75 -9.08 3.10
N SER A 161 -8.98 -8.19 2.47
CA SER A 161 -9.37 -6.79 2.31
C SER A 161 -9.31 -6.35 0.86
N TRP A 162 -10.14 -5.38 0.51
CA TRP A 162 -10.07 -4.67 -0.76
C TRP A 162 -9.92 -3.19 -0.50
N THR A 163 -9.01 -2.55 -1.24
CA THR A 163 -8.75 -1.12 -1.15
C THR A 163 -8.88 -0.52 -2.54
N THR A 164 -9.79 0.44 -2.69
CA THR A 164 -10.00 1.16 -3.95
C THR A 164 -9.33 2.53 -3.86
N LEU A 165 -8.46 2.79 -4.82
CA LEU A 165 -7.69 4.01 -4.93
C LEU A 165 -8.09 4.75 -6.21
N VAL A 166 -8.17 6.06 -6.11
CA VAL A 166 -8.33 6.95 -7.25
C VAL A 166 -7.01 7.69 -7.42
N ALA A 167 -6.45 7.64 -8.62
CA ALA A 167 -5.24 8.33 -9.00
C ALA A 167 -5.47 9.09 -10.31
N ARG A 168 -4.59 10.05 -10.61
CA ARG A 168 -4.55 10.73 -11.91
C ARG A 168 -3.22 10.42 -12.59
N SER A 169 -3.28 9.82 -13.77
CA SER A 169 -2.12 9.72 -14.66
C SER A 169 -1.84 11.08 -15.30
N GLY A 170 -0.67 11.67 -15.07
CA GLY A 170 -0.14 12.76 -15.90
C GLY A 170 -0.83 14.14 -15.80
N GLY A 171 -1.34 14.53 -14.63
CA GLY A 171 -1.75 15.93 -14.40
C GLY A 171 -0.54 16.78 -13.98
N GLU A 172 -0.40 18.00 -14.53
CA GLU A 172 0.40 19.03 -13.88
C GLU A 172 -0.03 19.11 -12.41
N VAL A 173 0.94 19.09 -11.51
CA VAL A 173 0.73 19.38 -10.10
C VAL A 173 0.04 20.74 -10.06
N ASP A 174 -1.21 20.78 -9.60
CA ASP A 174 -1.79 22.06 -9.20
C ASP A 174 -0.94 22.52 -8.01
N ASP A 175 -0.06 23.49 -8.25
CA ASP A 175 0.89 24.01 -7.27
C ASP A 175 0.19 24.38 -5.94
N ASN A 176 -1.11 24.71 -6.00
CA ASN A 176 -1.92 25.00 -4.83
C ASN A 176 -2.24 23.75 -3.98
N ILE A 177 -2.47 22.58 -4.58
CA ILE A 177 -2.74 21.32 -3.86
C ILE A 177 -1.45 20.79 -3.24
N ALA A 178 -0.33 20.83 -3.96
CA ALA A 178 0.96 20.39 -3.43
C ALA A 178 1.41 21.24 -2.23
N HIS A 179 1.14 22.56 -2.25
CA HIS A 179 1.44 23.43 -1.11
C HIS A 179 0.56 23.11 0.11
N ALA A 180 -0.74 22.85 -0.10
CA ALA A 180 -1.65 22.47 0.98
C ALA A 180 -1.29 21.12 1.63
N VAL A 181 -0.85 20.15 0.83
CA VAL A 181 -0.39 18.84 1.36
C VAL A 181 0.92 18.98 2.12
N LYS A 182 1.85 19.83 1.66
CA LYS A 182 3.09 20.12 2.38
C LYS A 182 2.82 20.74 3.75
N ASP A 183 1.84 21.64 3.85
CA ASP A 183 1.47 22.24 5.13
C ASP A 183 0.84 21.21 6.08
N VAL A 184 0.05 20.26 5.58
CA VAL A 184 -0.53 19.18 6.41
C VAL A 184 0.52 18.16 6.86
N VAL A 185 1.45 17.77 5.97
CA VAL A 185 2.51 16.78 6.25
C VAL A 185 3.58 17.35 7.19
N MET A 186 3.79 18.67 7.21
CA MET A 186 4.82 19.34 8.01
C MET A 186 4.32 19.87 9.37
N HIS A 187 3.13 19.48 9.83
CA HIS A 187 2.68 19.76 11.21
C HIS A 187 3.15 18.72 12.25
N SER A 188 4.00 17.77 11.87
CA SER A 188 4.79 16.96 12.81
C SER A 188 6.26 17.37 12.69
N ASP A 189 6.63 18.48 13.32
CA ASP A 189 7.92 18.68 13.98
C ASP A 189 8.06 20.17 14.38
N THR A 190 7.57 20.48 15.57
CA THR A 190 8.16 21.57 16.36
C THR A 190 8.25 21.08 17.82
N PRO A 191 9.42 21.13 18.46
CA PRO A 191 9.62 20.64 19.84
C PRO A 191 8.83 21.42 20.89
#